data_AF-A0A520LPT8-F1
#
_entry.id   AF-A0A520LPT8-F1
#
_cell.length_a   1.000
_cell.length_b   1.000
_cell.length_c   1.000
_cell.angle_alpha   90.00
_cell.angle_beta   90.00
_cell.angle_gamma   90.00
#
_symmetry.space_group_name_H-M   'P 1'
#
loop_
_entity.id
_entity.type
_entity.pdbx_description
1 polymer ?
#
loop_
_entity_poly.entity_id
_entity_poly.type
_entity_poly.pdbx_seq_one_letter_code
_entity_poly.pdbx_strand_id
1 'polypeptide(L)'
;MGARITQDEFLKRARQRFGDQFDYSQIIWRSFKSPVKIHCTHHPVQEITITPEKHLQTLGGCRHCLRERRIVALERELNRRSAPERVLAVQSEQSDSVQSEAQALKLTR
;
A
#
# COMPACT_ATOMS: atom_id res chain seq x y z
N MET A 1 4.23 -19.87 -25.81
CA MET A 1 5.68 -19.91 -25.46
C MET A 1 5.90 -19.03 -24.25
N GLY A 2 6.24 -19.60 -23.09
CA GLY A 2 6.50 -18.83 -21.89
C GLY A 2 7.79 -18.02 -22.04
N ALA A 3 7.71 -16.70 -21.93
CA ALA A 3 8.88 -15.84 -21.98
C ALA A 3 9.85 -16.26 -20.86
N ARG A 4 11.07 -16.66 -21.25
CA ARG A 4 12.14 -16.90 -20.28
C ARG A 4 12.52 -15.54 -19.70
N ILE A 5 12.14 -15.30 -18.44
CA ILE A 5 12.62 -14.13 -17.71
C ILE A 5 14.12 -14.33 -17.48
N THR A 6 14.92 -13.39 -17.98
CA THR A 6 16.37 -13.33 -17.72
C THR A 6 16.64 -12.61 -16.41
N GLN A 7 17.88 -12.71 -15.92
CA GLN A 7 18.30 -11.99 -14.70
C GLN A 7 18.03 -10.49 -14.81
N ASP A 8 18.34 -9.88 -15.95
CA ASP A 8 18.19 -8.44 -16.16
C ASP A 8 16.73 -8.00 -16.10
N GLU A 9 15.83 -8.78 -16.72
CA GLU A 9 14.40 -8.50 -16.69
C GLU A 9 13.85 -8.63 -15.26
N PHE A 10 14.33 -9.61 -14.49
CA PHE A 10 14.00 -9.71 -13.07
C PHE A 10 14.48 -8.48 -12.28
N LEU A 11 15.74 -8.07 -12.45
CA LEU A 11 16.32 -6.92 -11.75
C LEU A 11 15.57 -5.63 -12.10
N LYS A 12 15.19 -5.44 -13.38
CA LYS A 12 14.41 -4.29 -13.84
C LYS A 12 13.05 -4.22 -13.14
N ARG A 13 12.32 -5.34 -13.12
CA ARG A 13 11.01 -5.43 -12.44
C ARG A 13 11.13 -5.26 -10.93
N ALA A 14 12.18 -5.83 -10.34
CA ALA A 14 12.41 -5.76 -8.90
C ALA A 14 12.73 -4.30 -8.49
N ARG A 15 13.63 -3.62 -9.20
CA ARG A 15 13.91 -2.19 -8.99
C ARG A 15 12.70 -1.31 -9.24
N GLN A 16 11.87 -1.60 -10.24
CA GLN A 16 10.65 -0.83 -10.49
C GLN A 16 9.64 -0.94 -9.33
N ARG A 17 9.58 -2.09 -8.65
CA ARG A 17 8.58 -2.35 -7.59
C ARG A 17 9.08 -2.05 -6.18
N PHE A 18 10.38 -2.21 -5.95
CA PHE A 18 11.03 -2.08 -4.64
C PHE A 18 12.03 -0.91 -4.58
N GLY A 19 12.46 -0.36 -5.72
CA GLY A 19 13.47 0.70 -5.76
C GLY A 19 14.80 0.20 -5.23
N ASP A 20 15.37 0.97 -4.30
CA ASP A 20 16.68 0.73 -3.69
C ASP A 20 16.59 -0.06 -2.36
N GLN A 21 15.43 -0.69 -2.10
CA GLN A 21 15.20 -1.39 -0.83
C GLN A 21 16.02 -2.67 -0.64
N PHE A 22 16.47 -3.27 -1.74
CA PHE A 22 17.20 -4.53 -1.74
C PHE A 22 18.47 -4.40 -2.55
N ASP A 23 19.55 -4.92 -1.99
CA ASP A 23 20.78 -5.12 -2.71
C ASP A 23 20.77 -6.50 -3.39
N TYR A 24 21.09 -6.46 -4.69
CA TYR A 24 21.15 -7.62 -5.58
C TYR A 24 22.58 -7.94 -6.00
N SER A 25 23.59 -7.28 -5.40
CA SER A 25 25.02 -7.44 -5.70
C SER A 25 25.54 -8.88 -5.64
N GLN A 26 24.96 -9.71 -4.76
CA GLN A 26 25.36 -11.11 -4.54
C GLN A 26 24.37 -12.13 -5.11
N ILE A 27 23.49 -11.74 -6.05
CA ILE A 27 22.58 -12.69 -6.70
C ILE A 27 23.36 -13.69 -7.56
N ILE A 28 23.11 -14.97 -7.29
CA ILE A 28 23.52 -16.08 -8.17
C ILE A 28 22.29 -16.52 -8.98
N TRP A 29 22.21 -16.09 -10.23
CA TRP A 29 21.11 -16.45 -11.11
C TRP A 29 21.30 -17.84 -11.72
N ARG A 30 20.35 -18.75 -11.48
CA ARG A 30 20.31 -20.06 -12.16
C ARG A 30 19.04 -20.22 -13.01
N SER A 31 17.89 -19.85 -12.48
CA SER A 31 16.60 -19.88 -13.19
C SER A 31 15.53 -19.06 -12.44
N PHE A 32 14.38 -18.85 -13.08
CA PHE A 32 13.25 -18.15 -12.44
C PHE A 32 12.69 -18.87 -11.20
N LYS A 33 12.87 -20.19 -11.13
CA LYS A 33 12.43 -21.04 -10.00
C LYS A 33 13.55 -21.32 -8.99
N SER A 34 14.80 -20.98 -9.29
CA SER A 34 15.90 -21.20 -8.35
C SER A 34 15.87 -20.14 -7.25
N PRO A 35 16.15 -20.51 -5.99
CA PRO A 35 16.30 -19.55 -4.92
C PRO A 35 17.48 -18.62 -5.21
N VAL A 36 17.26 -17.32 -5.09
CA VAL A 36 18.28 -16.29 -5.10
C VAL A 36 18.42 -15.70 -3.70
N LYS A 37 19.61 -15.18 -3.45
CA LYS A 37 19.98 -14.57 -2.19
C LYS A 37 19.98 -13.06 -2.36
N ILE A 38 19.21 -12.36 -1.53
CA ILE A 38 19.08 -10.91 -1.55
C ILE A 38 19.32 -10.33 -0.17
N HIS A 39 19.83 -9.11 -0.12
CA HIS A 39 20.06 -8.38 1.13
C HIS A 39 19.12 -7.18 1.21
N CYS A 40 18.58 -6.87 2.39
CA CYS A 40 17.81 -5.65 2.60
C CYS A 40 18.74 -4.56 3.11
N THR A 41 18.77 -3.42 2.44
CA THR A 41 19.62 -2.27 2.82
C THR A 41 18.98 -1.41 3.91
N HIS A 42 17.65 -1.41 4.04
CA HIS A 42 16.94 -0.60 5.04
C HIS A 42 16.88 -1.23 6.42
N HIS A 43 16.91 -2.55 6.51
CA HIS A 43 16.77 -3.26 7.79
C HIS A 43 18.01 -4.10 8.07
N PRO A 44 18.50 -4.15 9.32
CA PRO A 44 19.63 -4.98 9.70
C PRO A 44 19.22 -6.45 9.76
N VAL A 45 19.00 -7.06 8.59
CA VAL A 45 18.60 -8.46 8.46
C VAL A 45 19.67 -9.27 7.73
N GLN A 46 19.70 -10.56 8.03
CA GLN A 46 20.50 -11.53 7.29
C GLN A 46 20.02 -11.67 5.85
N GLU A 47 20.91 -12.21 5.02
CA GLU A 47 20.62 -12.65 3.66
C GLU A 47 19.31 -13.45 3.58
N ILE A 48 18.46 -13.06 2.64
CA ILE A 48 17.14 -13.64 2.46
C ILE A 48 17.18 -14.53 1.22
N THR A 49 16.85 -15.80 1.40
CA THR A 49 16.76 -16.76 0.30
C THR A 49 15.32 -16.84 -0.19
N ILE A 50 15.03 -16.36 -1.40
CA ILE A 50 13.71 -16.39 -2.02
C ILE A 50 13.79 -16.68 -3.51
N THR A 51 12.75 -17.24 -4.11
CA THR A 51 12.70 -17.42 -5.56
C THR A 51 12.31 -16.12 -6.27
N PRO A 52 12.85 -15.82 -7.47
CA PRO A 52 12.47 -14.66 -8.27
C PRO A 52 10.96 -14.57 -8.52
N GLU A 53 10.33 -15.71 -8.83
CA GLU A 53 8.88 -15.83 -8.99
C GLU A 53 8.12 -15.33 -7.77
N LYS A 54 8.48 -15.84 -6.58
CA LYS A 54 7.82 -15.48 -5.34
C LYS A 54 8.11 -14.04 -4.96
N HIS A 55 9.33 -13.54 -5.20
CA HIS A 55 9.70 -12.16 -4.95
C HIS A 55 8.83 -11.18 -5.73
N LEU A 56 8.58 -11.47 -7.02
CA LEU A 56 7.72 -10.63 -7.87
C LEU A 56 6.23 -10.81 -7.58
N GLN A 57 5.78 -12.03 -7.25
CA GLN A 57 4.35 -12.28 -7.00
C GLN A 57 3.92 -11.72 -5.64
N THR A 58 4.72 -11.91 -4.61
CA THR A 58 4.44 -11.38 -3.27
C THR A 58 4.96 -9.95 -3.12
N LEU A 59 4.62 -9.31 -1.99
CA LEU A 59 5.25 -8.06 -1.53
C LEU A 59 6.69 -8.34 -1.02
N GLY A 60 7.38 -9.30 -1.64
CA GLY A 60 8.47 -10.09 -1.09
C GLY A 60 9.64 -9.27 -0.56
N GLY A 61 10.39 -9.87 0.37
CA GLY A 61 11.52 -9.21 1.01
C GLY A 61 11.73 -9.66 2.44
N CYS A 62 12.27 -8.74 3.24
CA CYS A 62 12.60 -8.97 4.65
C CYS A 62 11.35 -9.01 5.53
N ARG A 63 11.39 -9.75 6.64
CA ARG A 63 10.25 -9.86 7.58
C ARG A 63 9.77 -8.50 8.10
N HIS A 64 10.68 -7.53 8.22
CA HIS A 64 10.37 -6.15 8.64
C HIS A 64 9.63 -5.38 7.56
N CYS A 65 10.15 -5.38 6.33
CA CYS A 65 9.54 -4.81 5.12
C CYS A 65 8.09 -5.29 4.93
N LEU A 66 7.87 -6.60 5.08
CA LEU A 66 6.54 -7.21 4.99
C LEU A 66 5.61 -6.73 6.10
N ARG A 67 6.12 -6.56 7.32
CA ARG A 67 5.35 -6.07 8.47
C ARG A 67 4.96 -4.60 8.28
N GLU A 68 5.90 -3.74 7.90
CA GLU A 68 5.65 -2.31 7.65
C GLU A 68 4.59 -2.12 6.57
N ARG A 69 4.71 -2.82 5.43
CA ARG A 69 3.66 -2.74 4.39
C ARG A 69 2.30 -3.25 4.86
N ARG A 70 2.27 -4.29 5.72
CA ARG A 70 1.02 -4.78 6.30
C ARG A 70 0.40 -3.74 7.23
N ILE A 71 1.21 -3.07 8.05
CA ILE A 71 0.75 -1.98 8.92
C ILE A 71 0.16 -0.85 8.08
N VAL A 72 0.88 -0.37 7.06
CA VAL A 72 0.40 0.70 6.15
C VAL A 72 -0.90 0.29 5.44
N ALA A 73 -1.03 -0.97 5.02
CA ALA A 73 -2.26 -1.46 4.39
C ALA A 73 -3.44 -1.49 5.38
N LEU A 74 -3.21 -1.93 6.60
CA LEU A 74 -4.22 -1.94 7.67
C LEU A 74 -4.62 -0.53 8.07
N GLU A 75 -3.67 0.39 8.22
CA GLU A 75 -3.93 1.80 8.51
C GLU A 75 -4.80 2.44 7.43
N ARG A 76 -4.52 2.17 6.14
CA ARG A 76 -5.35 2.65 5.03
C ARG A 76 -6.79 2.13 5.10
N GLU A 77 -6.96 0.85 5.47
CA GLU A 77 -8.28 0.25 5.64
C GLU A 77 -9.02 0.84 6.84
N LEU A 78 -8.35 1.03 7.96
CA LEU A 78 -8.90 1.68 9.15
C LEU A 78 -9.29 3.14 8.84
N ASN A 79 -8.43 3.89 8.14
CA ASN A 79 -8.71 5.27 7.72
C ASN A 79 -9.90 5.33 6.75
N ARG A 80 -10.10 4.30 5.90
CA ARG A 80 -11.28 4.21 5.03
C ARG A 80 -12.56 3.94 5.83
N ARG A 81 -12.50 3.08 6.85
CA ARG A 81 -13.67 2.75 7.71
C ARG A 81 -14.02 3.85 8.70
N SER A 82 -13.02 4.62 9.12
CA SER A 82 -13.17 5.80 9.98
C SER A 82 -13.35 7.09 9.18
N ALA A 83 -13.23 7.04 7.84
CA ALA A 83 -13.70 8.10 6.97
C ALA A 83 -15.21 8.22 7.21
N PRO A 84 -15.64 9.34 7.75
CA PRO A 84 -16.81 9.34 8.59
C PRO A 84 -18.07 9.25 7.75
N GLU A 85 -19.05 8.59 8.35
CA GLU A 85 -20.48 8.89 8.31
C GLU A 85 -20.78 10.37 8.70
N ARG A 86 -19.94 11.34 8.32
CA ARG A 86 -20.11 12.80 8.55
C ARG A 86 -20.44 13.58 7.29
N VAL A 87 -20.46 12.96 6.10
CA VAL A 87 -20.97 13.66 4.92
C VAL A 87 -22.51 13.55 4.83
N LEU A 88 -23.12 12.59 5.53
CA LEU A 88 -24.57 12.38 5.54
C LEU A 88 -25.30 13.07 6.71
N ALA A 89 -24.62 13.37 7.82
CA ALA A 89 -25.27 13.96 9.00
C ALA A 89 -25.23 15.50 9.06
N VAL A 90 -24.41 16.17 8.25
CA VAL A 90 -24.19 17.64 8.38
C VAL A 90 -25.21 18.48 7.57
N GLN A 91 -26.07 17.87 6.75
CA GLN A 91 -27.01 18.61 5.90
C GLN A 91 -28.43 18.76 6.46
N SER A 92 -28.79 18.08 7.55
CA SER A 92 -30.18 18.08 8.06
C SER A 92 -30.44 19.00 9.26
N GLU A 93 -29.41 19.59 9.87
CA GLU A 93 -29.60 20.31 11.15
C GLU A 93 -29.58 21.84 11.03
N GLN A 94 -29.31 22.41 9.86
CA GLN A 94 -29.20 23.87 9.67
C GLN A 94 -30.38 24.50 8.91
N SER A 95 -31.37 23.72 8.47
CA SER A 95 -32.52 24.23 7.70
C SER A 95 -33.79 24.50 8.50
N ASP A 96 -33.91 24.02 9.74
CA ASP A 96 -35.18 24.09 10.51
C ASP A 96 -35.32 25.30 11.44
N SER A 97 -34.23 25.97 11.85
CA SER A 97 -34.34 27.13 12.77
C SER A 97 -34.57 28.47 12.07
N VAL A 98 -34.32 28.60 10.77
CA VAL A 98 -34.40 29.90 10.05
C VAL A 98 -35.82 30.16 9.50
N GLN A 99 -36.71 29.16 9.47
CA GLN A 99 -38.05 29.29 8.86
C GLN A 99 -39.13 29.81 9.82
N SER A 100 -38.95 29.68 11.15
CA SER A 100 -39.95 30.11 12.13
C SER A 100 -39.90 31.61 12.44
N GLU A 101 -38.74 32.25 12.34
CA GLU A 101 -38.58 33.69 12.62
C GLU A 101 -39.09 34.57 11.46
N ALA A 102 -39.01 34.09 10.22
CA ALA A 102 -39.47 34.83 9.04
C ALA A 102 -41.00 34.86 8.85
N GLN A 103 -41.75 34.00 9.57
CA GLN A 103 -43.21 33.95 9.50
C GLN A 103 -43.89 34.87 10.54
N ALA A 104 -43.22 35.22 11.63
CA ALA A 104 -43.77 36.09 12.68
C ALA A 104 -43.84 37.58 12.27
N LEU A 105 -42.99 38.02 11.34
CA LEU A 105 -42.95 39.40 10.85
C LEU A 105 -43.92 39.71 9.70
N LYS A 106 -44.65 38.72 9.18
CA LYS A 106 -45.60 38.90 8.07
C LYS A 106 -47.07 38.98 8.50
N LEU A 107 -47.37 38.85 9.80
CA LEU A 107 -48.75 38.88 10.33
C LEU A 107 -49.12 40.19 11.06
N THR A 108 -48.24 41.18 11.08
CA THR A 108 -48.47 42.48 11.75
C THR A 108 -48.80 43.63 10.77
N ARG A 109 -49.57 43.34 9.71
CA ARG A 109 -50.15 44.37 8.84
C ARG A 109 -51.60 44.08 8.50
#